data_AF-A0A661QZ86-F1
#
_entry.id   AF-A0A661QZ86-F1
#
_cell.length_a   1.000
_cell.length_b   1.000
_cell.length_c   1.000
_cell.angle_alpha   90.00
_cell.angle_beta   90.00
_cell.angle_gamma   90.00
#
_symmetry.space_group_name_H-M   'P 1'
#
loop_
_entity.id
_entity.type
_entity.pdbx_description
1 polymer ?
#
loop_
_entity_poly.entity_id
_entity_poly.type
_entity_poly.pdbx_seq_one_letter_code
_entity_poly.pdbx_strand_id
1 'polypeptide(L)'
;MLKEKKGIDILQKILQEKIDEKRRKDMARKKTKIRQTENGDEKWCPKCQAYHPMNLEYFYKDGTSSTGFSSWCRGLWKKSEKRDEKKKQAKTVNAKTTAESAAVKTDNSDKRDKEVITDDSKQKFRDRLKTVLSQRKSECSSNPNKLTLDFTEHEDLLCNVKAAADDQFRTPAMQVLWLLATHSELEVDI
;
A
#
# COMPACT_ATOMS: atom_id res chain seq x y z
N MET A 1 -42.24 10.79 13.00
CA MET A 1 -40.94 10.30 13.52
C MET A 1 -40.76 8.78 13.48
N LEU A 2 -41.80 7.95 13.31
CA LEU A 2 -41.64 6.47 13.20
C LEU A 2 -41.21 5.97 11.80
N LYS A 3 -41.34 6.79 10.74
CA LYS A 3 -40.99 6.40 9.37
C LYS A 3 -39.49 6.44 9.09
N GLU A 4 -38.73 7.29 9.77
CA GLU A 4 -37.28 7.45 9.54
C GLU A 4 -36.46 6.28 10.09
N LYS A 5 -36.90 5.65 11.19
CA LYS A 5 -36.20 4.49 11.78
C LYS A 5 -36.19 3.28 10.85
N LYS A 6 -37.25 3.08 10.05
CA LYS A 6 -37.34 1.95 9.10
C LYS A 6 -36.33 2.05 7.96
N GLY A 7 -35.96 3.26 7.54
CA GLY A 7 -34.98 3.44 6.46
C GLY A 7 -33.57 3.03 6.87
N ILE A 8 -33.18 3.31 8.11
CA ILE A 8 -31.85 3.00 8.64
C ILE A 8 -31.64 1.49 8.74
N ASP A 9 -32.64 0.74 9.22
CA ASP A 9 -32.55 -0.71 9.35
C ASP A 9 -32.37 -1.42 7.99
N ILE A 10 -33.03 -0.91 6.94
CA ILE A 10 -32.89 -1.45 5.58
C ILE A 10 -31.47 -1.23 5.05
N LEU A 11 -30.92 -0.03 5.24
CA LEU A 11 -29.56 0.30 4.79
C LEU A 11 -28.50 -0.54 5.51
N GLN A 12 -28.65 -0.75 6.82
CA GLN A 12 -27.75 -1.62 7.59
C GLN A 12 -27.78 -3.07 7.08
N LYS A 13 -28.97 -3.59 6.74
CA LYS A 13 -29.12 -4.93 6.19
C LYS A 13 -28.43 -5.09 4.83
N ILE A 14 -28.60 -4.12 3.93
CA ILE A 14 -27.94 -4.12 2.61
C ILE A 14 -26.41 -4.05 2.76
N LEU A 15 -25.92 -3.20 3.67
CA LEU A 15 -24.48 -3.06 3.91
C LEU A 15 -23.88 -4.38 4.44
N GLN A 16 -24.55 -5.02 5.40
CA GLN A 16 -24.12 -6.29 5.95
C GLN A 16 -24.11 -7.40 4.89
N GLU A 17 -25.14 -7.45 4.04
CA GLU A 17 -25.21 -8.41 2.93
C GLU A 17 -24.05 -8.23 1.94
N LYS A 18 -23.67 -6.99 1.59
CA LYS A 18 -22.50 -6.71 0.74
C LYS A 18 -21.17 -7.11 1.40
N ILE A 19 -21.03 -6.92 2.72
CA ILE A 19 -19.83 -7.37 3.45
C ILE A 19 -19.72 -8.89 3.40
N ASP A 20 -20.81 -9.61 3.62
CA ASP A 20 -20.82 -11.06 3.62
C ASP A 20 -20.67 -11.65 2.21
N GLU A 21 -21.19 -10.98 1.19
CA GLU A 21 -20.93 -11.33 -0.21
C GLU A 21 -19.44 -11.16 -0.56
N LYS A 22 -18.82 -10.06 -0.12
CA LYS A 22 -17.38 -9.84 -0.31
C LYS A 22 -16.55 -10.90 0.40
N ARG A 23 -16.90 -11.25 1.65
CA ARG A 23 -16.25 -12.35 2.39
C ARG A 23 -16.40 -13.68 1.67
N ARG A 24 -17.58 -14.01 1.14
CA ARG A 24 -17.81 -15.22 0.33
C ARG A 24 -16.93 -15.23 -0.93
N LYS A 25 -16.83 -14.11 -1.65
CA LYS A 25 -15.97 -13.97 -2.83
C LYS A 25 -14.49 -14.12 -2.49
N ASP A 26 -14.03 -13.54 -1.39
CA ASP A 26 -12.63 -13.64 -0.95
C ASP A 26 -12.26 -15.07 -0.51
N MET A 27 -13.19 -15.78 0.16
CA MET A 27 -13.02 -17.19 0.51
C MET A 27 -13.01 -18.08 -0.73
N ALA A 28 -13.87 -17.82 -1.72
CA ALA A 28 -13.87 -18.53 -3.00
C ALA A 28 -12.58 -18.31 -3.80
N ARG A 29 -12.04 -17.08 -3.80
CA ARG A 29 -10.75 -16.74 -4.43
C ARG A 29 -9.55 -17.41 -3.73
N LYS A 30 -9.67 -17.74 -2.44
CA LYS A 30 -8.62 -18.41 -1.66
C LYS A 30 -8.53 -19.92 -1.88
N LYS A 31 -9.32 -20.53 -2.78
CA LYS A 31 -9.05 -21.90 -3.21
C LYS A 31 -7.62 -21.96 -3.75
N THR A 32 -6.76 -22.69 -3.04
CA THR A 32 -5.41 -23.01 -3.47
C THR A 32 -5.49 -23.57 -4.88
N LYS A 33 -4.87 -22.88 -5.84
CA LYS A 33 -4.78 -23.33 -7.24
C LYS A 33 -3.86 -24.56 -7.27
N ILE A 34 -4.46 -25.72 -7.04
CA ILE A 34 -3.87 -27.03 -7.29
C ILE A 34 -4.33 -27.44 -8.67
N ARG A 35 -3.39 -27.84 -9.53
CA ARG A 35 -3.67 -28.34 -10.87
C ARG A 35 -3.19 -29.78 -10.94
N GLN A 36 -4.03 -30.67 -11.45
CA GLN A 36 -3.60 -32.02 -11.81
C GLN A 36 -2.97 -31.98 -13.20
N THR A 37 -1.74 -32.48 -13.30
CA THR A 37 -1.00 -32.63 -14.56
C THR A 37 -0.58 -34.09 -14.73
N GLU A 38 -0.06 -34.45 -15.91
CA GLU A 38 0.49 -35.79 -16.16
C GLU A 38 1.63 -36.16 -15.19
N ASN A 39 2.32 -35.14 -14.64
CA ASN A 39 3.39 -35.29 -13.66
C ASN A 39 2.91 -35.30 -12.20
N GLY A 40 1.59 -35.32 -11.96
CA GLY A 40 0.98 -35.30 -10.63
C GLY A 40 0.38 -33.95 -10.24
N ASP A 41 0.18 -33.78 -8.92
CA ASP A 41 -0.39 -32.56 -8.35
C ASP A 41 0.64 -31.44 -8.32
N GLU A 42 0.31 -30.32 -8.96
CA GLU A 42 1.11 -29.10 -8.95
C GLU A 42 0.42 -28.00 -8.14
N LYS A 43 1.20 -27.25 -7.37
CA LYS A 43 0.72 -26.13 -6.53
C LYS A 43 1.30 -24.81 -7.01
N TRP A 44 0.43 -23.80 -7.15
CA TRP A 44 0.85 -22.43 -7.45
C TRP A 44 1.54 -21.77 -6.26
N CYS A 45 2.73 -21.21 -6.47
CA CYS A 45 3.41 -20.38 -5.49
C CYS A 45 3.18 -18.89 -5.80
N PRO A 46 2.54 -18.11 -4.91
CA PRO A 46 2.24 -16.69 -5.16
C PRO A 46 3.48 -15.79 -5.18
N LYS A 47 4.59 -16.23 -4.59
CA LYS A 47 5.82 -15.44 -4.55
C LYS A 47 6.65 -15.56 -5.83
N CYS A 48 6.77 -16.75 -6.43
CA CYS A 48 7.49 -16.93 -7.69
C CYS A 48 6.58 -16.86 -8.92
N GLN A 49 5.26 -16.87 -8.70
CA GLN A 49 4.25 -16.91 -9.76
C GLN A 49 4.48 -18.07 -10.75
N ALA A 50 4.78 -19.26 -10.21
CA ALA A 50 4.96 -20.49 -10.98
C ALA A 50 4.28 -21.67 -10.29
N TYR A 51 3.91 -22.67 -11.08
CA TYR A 51 3.49 -23.98 -10.60
C TYR A 51 4.71 -24.85 -10.29
N HIS A 52 4.67 -25.57 -9.17
CA HIS A 52 5.68 -26.53 -8.78
C HIS A 52 5.03 -27.83 -8.31
N PRO A 53 5.69 -28.98 -8.46
CA PRO A 53 5.20 -30.25 -7.92
C PRO A 53 4.91 -30.14 -6.42
N MET A 54 3.78 -30.69 -5.98
CA MET A 54 3.35 -30.68 -4.57
C MET A 54 4.11 -31.75 -3.76
N ASN A 55 5.43 -31.59 -3.67
CA ASN A 55 6.33 -32.49 -2.94
C ASN A 55 7.16 -31.73 -1.88
N LEU A 56 7.87 -32.48 -1.03
CA LEU A 56 8.73 -31.91 0.02
C LEU A 56 10.01 -31.23 -0.51
N GLU A 57 10.35 -31.43 -1.78
CA GLU A 57 11.49 -30.80 -2.44
C GLU A 57 11.19 -29.32 -2.75
N TYR A 58 9.98 -29.04 -3.25
CA TYR A 58 9.57 -27.68 -3.60
C TYR A 58 8.82 -26.94 -2.50
N PHE A 59 8.14 -27.64 -1.59
CA PHE A 59 7.35 -27.02 -0.50
C PHE A 59 7.77 -27.53 0.88
N TYR A 60 7.53 -26.75 1.92
CA TYR A 60 7.71 -27.20 3.31
C TYR A 60 6.46 -27.93 3.77
N LYS A 61 6.63 -28.89 4.70
CA LYS A 61 5.50 -29.52 5.39
C LYS A 61 4.87 -28.49 6.32
N ASP A 62 3.56 -28.32 6.23
CA ASP A 62 2.78 -27.40 7.04
C ASP A 62 1.58 -28.14 7.63
N GLY A 63 1.63 -28.40 8.95
CA GLY A 63 0.59 -29.15 9.66
C GLY A 63 -0.73 -28.38 9.82
N THR A 64 -0.76 -27.08 9.52
CA THR A 64 -1.98 -26.26 9.61
C THR A 64 -2.71 -26.12 8.28
N SER A 65 -2.02 -26.38 7.17
CA SER A 65 -2.54 -26.29 5.82
C SER A 65 -3.41 -27.51 5.52
N SER A 66 -4.58 -27.31 4.89
CA SER A 66 -5.43 -28.41 4.42
C SER A 66 -4.72 -29.34 3.42
N THR A 67 -3.71 -28.84 2.72
CA THR A 67 -2.89 -29.61 1.77
C THR A 67 -1.71 -30.31 2.44
N GLY A 68 -1.40 -30.02 3.71
CA GLY A 68 -0.17 -30.48 4.38
C GLY A 68 1.13 -29.80 3.91
N PHE A 69 1.05 -28.87 2.95
CA PHE A 69 2.20 -28.13 2.42
C PHE A 69 2.04 -26.61 2.56
N SER A 70 3.15 -25.91 2.72
CA SER A 70 3.23 -24.44 2.77
C SER A 70 2.64 -23.78 1.52
N SER A 71 2.20 -22.53 1.64
CA SER A 71 1.67 -21.76 0.51
C SER A 71 2.76 -21.28 -0.45
N TRP A 72 4.03 -21.25 -0.02
CA TRP A 72 5.17 -20.74 -0.80
C TRP A 72 6.23 -21.82 -1.03
N CYS A 73 6.95 -21.75 -2.15
CA CYS A 73 8.00 -22.70 -2.50
C CYS A 73 9.35 -22.38 -1.80
N ARG A 74 10.18 -23.41 -1.58
CA ARG A 74 11.50 -23.33 -0.95
C ARG A 74 12.51 -22.48 -1.73
N GLY A 75 12.40 -22.46 -3.05
CA GLY A 75 13.37 -21.79 -3.94
C GLY A 75 13.52 -20.28 -3.66
N LEU A 76 12.45 -19.64 -3.18
CA LEU A 76 12.50 -18.22 -2.81
C LEU A 76 12.95 -17.95 -1.38
N TRP A 77 12.79 -18.91 -0.48
CA TRP A 77 13.24 -18.78 0.91
C TRP A 77 14.76 -18.60 0.99
N LYS A 78 15.50 -19.38 0.21
CA LYS A 78 16.97 -19.26 0.10
C LYS A 78 17.42 -17.88 -0.42
N LYS A 79 16.60 -17.21 -1.23
CA LYS A 79 16.91 -15.85 -1.73
C LYS A 79 16.62 -14.77 -0.69
N SER A 80 15.61 -14.95 0.16
CA SER A 80 15.33 -14.02 1.26
C SER A 80 16.38 -14.11 2.36
N GLU A 81 16.86 -15.30 2.72
CA GLU A 81 17.92 -15.45 3.74
C GLU A 81 19.18 -14.67 3.36
N LYS A 82 19.61 -14.74 2.10
CA LYS A 82 20.74 -13.94 1.59
C LYS A 82 20.49 -12.44 1.67
N ARG A 83 19.25 -11.98 1.49
CA ARG A 83 18.91 -10.54 1.64
C ARG A 83 18.94 -10.11 3.10
N ASP A 84 18.47 -10.95 4.00
CA ASP A 84 18.45 -10.66 5.43
C ASP A 84 19.85 -10.70 6.04
N GLU A 85 20.71 -11.63 5.61
CA GLU A 85 22.15 -11.62 5.93
C GLU A 85 22.83 -10.33 5.43
N LYS A 86 22.57 -9.93 4.18
CA LYS A 86 23.10 -8.67 3.64
C LYS A 86 22.63 -7.45 4.43
N LYS A 87 21.37 -7.44 4.89
CA LYS A 87 20.84 -6.38 5.78
C LYS A 87 21.49 -6.39 7.15
N LYS A 88 21.73 -7.57 7.74
CA LYS A 88 22.42 -7.71 9.03
C LYS A 88 23.87 -7.20 8.92
N GLN A 89 24.58 -7.56 7.85
CA GLN A 89 25.93 -7.07 7.57
C GLN A 89 25.97 -5.55 7.36
N ALA A 90 25.01 -4.97 6.63
CA ALA A 90 24.91 -3.52 6.48
C ALA A 90 24.65 -2.80 7.82
N LYS A 91 23.87 -3.42 8.72
CA LYS A 91 23.58 -2.85 10.04
C LYS A 91 24.80 -2.86 10.98
N THR A 92 25.62 -3.91 10.95
CA THR A 92 26.88 -3.96 11.74
C THR A 92 27.95 -3.00 11.21
N VAL A 93 28.04 -2.80 9.89
CA VAL A 93 28.97 -1.80 9.31
C VAL A 93 28.58 -0.39 9.77
N ASN A 94 27.29 -0.02 9.74
CA ASN A 94 26.85 1.29 10.20
C ASN A 94 27.02 1.51 11.72
N ALA A 95 26.84 0.46 12.54
CA ALA A 95 27.05 0.54 13.98
C ALA A 95 28.54 0.74 14.35
N LYS A 96 29.46 0.16 13.56
CA LYS A 96 30.91 0.31 13.78
C LYS A 96 31.41 1.71 13.41
N THR A 97 30.92 2.30 12.32
CA THR A 97 31.28 3.68 11.92
C THR A 97 30.81 4.74 12.92
N THR A 98 29.74 4.51 13.66
CA THR A 98 29.30 5.39 14.75
C THR A 98 30.07 5.20 16.06
N ALA A 99 30.74 4.06 16.27
CA ALA A 99 31.56 3.82 17.45
C ALA A 99 32.98 4.43 17.31
N GLU A 100 33.55 4.45 16.11
CA GLU A 100 34.85 5.10 15.84
C GLU A 100 34.78 6.64 15.85
N SER A 101 33.59 7.23 15.73
CA SER A 101 33.37 8.68 15.89
C SER A 101 33.05 9.10 17.33
N ALA A 102 32.98 8.17 18.28
CA ALA A 102 32.78 8.43 19.71
C ALA A 102 34.05 8.24 20.57
N ALA A 103 35.16 7.74 20.00
CA ALA A 103 36.40 7.48 20.73
C ALA A 103 37.43 8.63 20.69
N VAL A 104 37.11 9.76 20.03
CA VAL A 104 37.86 11.01 20.16
C VAL A 104 36.99 12.00 20.90
N LYS A 105 37.05 11.97 22.24
CA LYS A 105 36.83 13.10 23.17
C LYS A 105 36.86 12.55 24.61
N THR A 106 38.07 12.39 25.13
CA THR A 106 38.33 12.59 26.56
C THR A 106 38.28 14.08 26.84
N ASP A 107 37.59 14.42 27.93
CA ASP A 107 37.55 15.69 28.65
C ASP A 107 37.16 16.96 27.87
N ASN A 108 35.89 17.33 28.02
CA ASN A 108 35.52 18.70 28.37
C ASN A 108 34.07 18.75 28.86
N SER A 109 33.92 18.92 30.16
CA SER A 109 32.74 19.45 30.81
C SER A 109 32.60 20.93 30.46
N ASP A 110 31.63 21.33 29.63
CA ASP A 110 30.89 22.59 29.84
C ASP A 110 29.78 22.84 28.80
N LYS A 111 28.72 23.50 29.29
CA LYS A 111 27.72 24.31 28.57
C LYS A 111 26.96 23.71 27.37
N ARG A 112 25.67 23.44 27.60
CA ARG A 112 24.67 23.30 26.53
C ARG A 112 24.37 24.68 25.92
N ASP A 113 25.01 25.00 24.81
CA ASP A 113 24.56 26.07 23.95
C ASP A 113 23.40 25.59 23.08
N LYS A 114 22.26 26.29 23.18
CA LYS A 114 21.13 26.18 22.26
C LYS A 114 21.63 26.56 20.87
N GLU A 115 21.77 25.58 19.97
CA GLU A 115 21.97 25.86 18.55
C GLU A 115 20.75 26.61 18.00
N VAL A 116 20.94 27.91 17.79
CA VAL A 116 20.00 28.78 17.09
C VAL A 116 20.01 28.35 15.63
N ILE A 117 18.93 27.69 15.20
CA ILE A 117 18.69 27.37 13.79
C ILE A 117 18.61 28.69 13.03
N THR A 118 19.66 29.01 12.27
CA THR A 118 19.73 30.21 11.43
C THR A 118 18.78 30.07 10.24
N ASP A 119 18.16 31.17 9.83
CA ASP A 119 17.14 31.16 8.76
C ASP A 119 17.70 30.74 7.39
N ASP A 120 19.02 30.83 7.18
CA ASP A 120 19.69 30.31 5.98
C ASP A 120 19.55 28.79 5.81
N SER A 121 19.50 28.05 6.92
CA SER A 121 19.32 26.59 6.89
C SER A 121 17.91 26.21 6.45
N LYS A 122 16.91 27.02 6.79
CA LYS A 122 15.51 26.81 6.35
C LYS A 122 15.34 27.14 4.87
N GLN A 123 16.04 28.17 4.38
CA GLN A 123 15.96 28.57 2.98
C GLN A 123 16.54 27.50 2.05
N LYS A 124 17.70 26.93 2.41
CA LYS A 124 18.35 25.85 1.64
C LYS A 124 17.49 24.59 1.53
N PHE A 125 16.66 24.32 2.54
CA PHE A 125 15.69 23.21 2.50
C PHE A 125 14.51 23.50 1.57
N ARG A 126 13.98 24.73 1.58
CA ARG A 126 12.90 25.15 0.65
C ARG A 126 13.34 25.08 -0.81
N ASP A 127 14.57 25.48 -1.11
CA ASP A 127 15.08 25.45 -2.48
C ASP A 127 15.27 24.01 -2.98
N ARG A 128 15.72 23.10 -2.12
CA ARG A 128 15.78 21.65 -2.44
C ARG A 128 14.39 21.07 -2.75
N LEU A 129 13.36 21.44 -1.99
CA LEU A 129 11.99 20.98 -2.23
C LEU A 129 11.44 21.50 -3.56
N LYS A 130 11.73 22.75 -3.92
CA LYS A 130 11.33 23.32 -5.22
C LYS A 130 11.97 22.59 -6.40
N THR A 131 13.25 22.24 -6.31
CA THR A 131 13.95 21.49 -7.37
C THR A 131 13.34 20.10 -7.58
N VAL A 132 13.02 19.37 -6.50
CA VAL A 132 12.41 18.05 -6.59
C VAL A 132 10.99 18.10 -7.18
N LEU A 133 10.21 19.12 -6.82
CA LEU A 133 8.87 19.32 -7.39
C LEU A 133 8.90 19.73 -8.86
N SER A 134 9.91 20.50 -9.28
CA SER A 134 10.10 20.90 -10.68
C SER A 134 10.45 19.68 -11.56
N GLN A 135 11.33 18.80 -11.09
CA GLN A 135 11.71 17.58 -11.82
C GLN A 135 10.56 16.59 -12.02
N ARG A 136 9.57 16.57 -11.10
CA ARG A 136 8.40 15.69 -11.26
C ARG A 136 7.35 16.22 -12.23
N LYS A 137 7.35 17.51 -12.56
CA LYS A 137 6.41 18.07 -13.53
C LYS A 137 6.78 17.73 -14.98
N SER A 138 8.03 17.39 -15.27
CA SER A 138 8.50 17.09 -16.63
C SER A 138 8.28 15.64 -17.09
N GLU A 139 7.90 14.70 -16.21
CA GLU A 139 7.78 13.27 -16.56
C GLU A 139 6.33 12.78 -16.76
N CYS A 140 5.34 13.67 -16.83
CA CYS A 140 3.93 13.32 -17.02
C CYS A 140 3.42 13.57 -18.46
N SER A 141 4.25 13.33 -19.46
CA SER A 141 3.87 13.43 -20.88
C SER A 141 3.72 12.04 -21.51
N SER A 142 2.63 11.85 -22.24
CA SER A 142 2.31 10.74 -23.18
C SER A 142 1.59 9.48 -22.67
N ASN A 143 0.55 9.62 -21.84
CA ASN A 143 -0.56 8.65 -21.88
C ASN A 143 -1.76 9.32 -22.57
N PRO A 144 -2.15 8.92 -23.80
CA PRO A 144 -3.20 9.58 -24.56
C PRO A 144 -4.61 9.44 -23.95
N ASN A 145 -4.76 8.68 -22.85
CA ASN A 145 -6.04 8.46 -22.16
C ASN A 145 -6.08 9.07 -20.75
N LYS A 146 -5.28 10.11 -20.47
CA LYS A 146 -5.34 10.80 -19.17
C LYS A 146 -6.40 11.90 -19.21
N LEU A 147 -7.61 11.56 -18.76
CA LEU A 147 -8.65 12.55 -18.49
C LEU A 147 -8.20 13.41 -17.30
N THR A 148 -7.96 14.69 -17.54
CA THR A 148 -7.63 15.65 -16.49
C THR A 148 -8.88 16.46 -16.21
N LEU A 149 -9.48 16.27 -15.04
CA LEU A 149 -10.59 17.11 -14.58
C LEU A 149 -9.98 18.31 -13.89
N ASP A 150 -10.23 19.50 -14.44
CA ASP A 150 -9.81 20.74 -13.82
C ASP A 150 -10.88 21.19 -12.81
N PHE A 151 -10.45 21.51 -11.59
CA PHE A 151 -11.32 21.94 -10.50
C PHE A 151 -10.96 23.34 -10.01
N THR A 152 -10.13 24.09 -10.75
CA THR A 152 -9.72 25.46 -10.37
C THR A 152 -10.89 26.41 -10.15
N GLU A 153 -12.00 26.20 -10.84
CA GLU A 153 -13.20 27.06 -10.71
C GLU A 153 -14.14 26.63 -9.56
N HIS A 154 -13.92 25.45 -8.98
CA HIS A 154 -14.81 24.83 -7.99
C HIS A 154 -14.03 24.25 -6.80
N GLU A 155 -13.21 25.06 -6.15
CA GLU A 155 -12.40 24.65 -4.98
C GLU A 155 -13.26 24.11 -3.83
N ASP A 156 -14.45 24.69 -3.60
CA ASP A 156 -15.38 24.26 -2.55
C ASP A 156 -15.88 22.83 -2.77
N LEU A 157 -16.16 22.48 -4.02
CA LEU A 157 -16.63 21.16 -4.40
C LEU A 157 -15.52 20.12 -4.21
N LEU A 158 -14.28 20.47 -4.53
CA LEU A 158 -13.11 19.61 -4.28
C LEU A 158 -12.87 19.38 -2.78
N CYS A 159 -13.06 20.41 -1.94
CA CYS A 159 -12.95 20.28 -0.49
C CYS A 159 -14.01 19.34 0.10
N ASN A 160 -15.26 19.45 -0.35
CA ASN A 160 -16.34 18.56 0.09
C ASN A 160 -16.10 17.11 -0.32
N VAL A 161 -15.57 16.88 -1.52
CA VAL A 161 -15.24 15.54 -2.02
C VAL A 161 -14.11 14.91 -1.22
N LYS A 162 -13.07 15.68 -0.88
CA LYS A 162 -11.97 15.20 -0.02
C LYS A 162 -12.46 14.85 1.38
N ALA A 163 -13.25 15.73 2.00
CA ALA A 163 -13.80 15.49 3.34
C ALA A 163 -14.68 14.23 3.39
N ALA A 164 -15.58 14.05 2.42
CA ALA A 164 -16.42 12.85 2.32
C ALA A 164 -15.62 11.58 2.02
N ALA A 165 -14.47 11.70 1.37
CA ALA A 165 -13.63 10.58 1.00
C ALA A 165 -12.69 10.11 2.13
N ASP A 166 -12.17 11.04 2.92
CA ASP A 166 -11.36 10.75 4.11
C ASP A 166 -12.19 9.98 5.15
N ASP A 167 -13.48 10.31 5.28
CA ASP A 167 -14.41 9.64 6.20
C ASP A 167 -14.74 8.20 5.77
N GLN A 168 -14.59 7.87 4.47
CA GLN A 168 -14.96 6.56 3.90
C GLN A 168 -13.78 5.71 3.42
N PHE A 169 -12.53 6.11 3.69
CA PHE A 169 -11.30 5.42 3.25
C PHE A 169 -11.30 5.03 1.76
N ARG A 170 -11.82 5.90 0.88
CA ARG A 170 -11.87 5.61 -0.57
C ARG A 170 -10.60 6.08 -1.26
N THR A 171 -10.04 5.26 -2.15
CA THR A 171 -8.93 5.68 -3.03
C THR A 171 -9.39 6.80 -3.98
N PRO A 172 -8.51 7.72 -4.43
CA PRO A 172 -8.88 8.83 -5.31
C PRO A 172 -9.67 8.44 -6.56
N ALA A 173 -9.36 7.29 -7.17
CA ALA A 173 -10.11 6.78 -8.32
C ALA A 173 -11.57 6.40 -7.96
N MET A 174 -11.80 5.85 -6.76
CA MET A 174 -13.15 5.53 -6.27
C MET A 174 -13.93 6.78 -5.87
N GLN A 175 -13.26 7.88 -5.57
CA GLN A 175 -13.88 9.17 -5.25
C GLN A 175 -14.50 9.78 -6.51
N VAL A 176 -13.75 9.82 -7.63
CA VAL A 176 -14.23 10.32 -8.92
C VAL A 176 -15.41 9.49 -9.45
N LEU A 177 -15.32 8.15 -9.36
CA LEU A 177 -16.41 7.25 -9.77
C LEU A 177 -17.69 7.45 -8.96
N TRP A 178 -17.58 7.70 -7.66
CA TRP A 178 -18.75 7.97 -6.82
C TRP A 178 -19.39 9.30 -7.16
N LEU A 179 -18.58 10.36 -7.37
CA LEU A 179 -19.08 11.68 -7.74
C LEU A 179 -19.84 11.64 -9.07
N LEU A 180 -19.27 10.96 -10.08
CA LEU A 180 -19.92 10.80 -11.38
C LEU A 180 -21.25 10.05 -11.25
N ALA A 181 -21.30 9.00 -10.42
CA ALA A 181 -22.51 8.23 -10.20
C ALA A 181 -23.61 8.99 -9.44
N THR A 182 -23.26 9.90 -8.52
CA THR A 182 -24.24 10.72 -7.80
C THR A 182 -24.75 11.91 -8.61
N HIS A 183 -23.99 12.39 -9.59
CA HIS A 183 -24.37 13.56 -10.40
C HIS A 183 -24.86 13.18 -11.80
N SER A 184 -24.73 11.91 -12.22
CA SER A 184 -25.29 11.41 -13.49
C SER A 184 -26.82 11.26 -13.48
N GLU A 185 -27.48 11.47 -12.33
CA GLU A 185 -28.94 11.53 -12.24
C GLU A 185 -29.50 12.94 -12.48
N LEU A 186 -28.65 13.94 -12.79
CA LEU A 186 -29.12 15.20 -13.35
C LEU A 186 -29.50 14.95 -14.81
N GLU A 187 -30.78 14.65 -15.01
CA GLU A 187 -31.44 14.68 -16.32
C GLU A 187 -31.10 16.01 -17.01
N VAL A 188 -30.26 15.94 -18.04
CA VAL A 188 -30.15 17.02 -19.01
C VAL A 188 -31.40 16.90 -19.88
N ASP A 189 -32.44 17.66 -19.54
CA ASP A 189 -33.50 17.95 -20.50
C ASP A 189 -32.86 18.66 -21.69
N ILE A 190 -32.74 17.94 -22.81
CA ILE A 190 -32.32 18.47 -24.12
C ILE A 190 -33.53 19.07 -24.82
#